data_AF-C9RJF5-F1
#
_entry.id   AF-C9RJF5-F1
#
_cell.length_a   1.000
_cell.length_b   1.000
_cell.length_c   1.000
_cell.angle_alpha   90.00
_cell.angle_beta   90.00
_cell.angle_gamma   90.00
#
_symmetry.space_group_name_H-M   'P 1'
#
loop_
_entity.id
_entity.type
_entity.pdbx_description
1 polymer ?
#
loop_
_entity_poly.entity_id
_entity_poly.type
_entity_poly.pdbx_seq_one_letter_code
_entity_poly.pdbx_strand_id
1 'polypeptide(L)'
;MAEKKELVLWGKTSPGNILKEKLQEMDVDINDFAARIGYTPKTLNELLKAKCRVTTEMAYSLECGTGIPQYCWLNMQKQYDEDLWREKIKKSLKKQAVWRKFFPINELNPRKWIADFDNKEDVILPILKFFGVPTPKEWEDYYYKNRLKVAFRISLAETEDPYAASVWMRRGEILADEIQMEKQDDKKLRSAIKKAMPKFVELAKTDVAAWEELRRKKALPKPKVGEDFIDDGMRKLQELGATLGIKILYAQNFKSAPIHGMARWYKDIPVIQLHDRFKDRNAFWFTFFHELGHIVLHGKKDIFIKNVYYGNKNQQKDDEANCFAQKYMLQAGLEI
;
A
#
# COMPACT_ATOMS: atom_id res chain seq x y z
N MET A 1 -34.14 -41.18 5.68
CA MET A 1 -33.68 -39.80 5.97
C MET A 1 -32.16 -39.85 5.97
N ALA A 2 -31.52 -39.34 4.91
CA ALA A 2 -30.07 -39.37 4.80
C ALA A 2 -29.49 -38.31 5.74
N GLU A 3 -28.77 -38.76 6.76
CA GLU A 3 -27.94 -37.89 7.59
C GLU A 3 -26.97 -37.13 6.66
N LYS A 4 -27.10 -35.80 6.65
CA LYS A 4 -26.08 -34.93 6.09
C LYS A 4 -24.80 -35.18 6.89
N LYS A 5 -23.90 -35.99 6.35
CA LYS A 5 -22.48 -35.98 6.74
C LYS A 5 -22.00 -34.55 6.57
N GLU A 6 -21.86 -33.83 7.69
CA GLU A 6 -21.11 -32.59 7.72
C GLU A 6 -19.71 -32.89 7.18
N LEU A 7 -19.34 -32.21 6.10
CA LEU A 7 -17.99 -32.23 5.57
C LEU A 7 -17.08 -31.65 6.66
N VAL A 8 -16.42 -32.52 7.42
CA VAL A 8 -15.36 -32.11 8.36
C VAL A 8 -14.21 -31.59 7.50
N LEU A 9 -14.06 -30.27 7.47
CA LEU A 9 -12.87 -29.61 6.95
C LEU A 9 -11.65 -30.16 7.71
N TRP A 10 -10.74 -30.83 7.01
CA TRP A 10 -9.44 -31.33 7.48
C TRP A 10 -8.48 -30.19 7.90
N GLY A 11 -8.88 -29.31 8.83
CA GLY A 11 -8.08 -28.12 9.15
C GLY A 11 -8.57 -27.28 10.32
N LYS A 12 -9.33 -27.82 11.28
CA LYS A 12 -9.76 -27.03 12.45
C LYS A 12 -9.84 -27.82 13.75
N THR A 13 -8.82 -28.63 13.97
CA THR A 13 -8.74 -29.44 15.18
C THR A 13 -8.15 -28.60 16.31
N SER A 14 -8.95 -28.33 17.34
CA SER A 14 -8.44 -27.67 18.54
C SER A 14 -7.52 -28.60 19.32
N PRO A 15 -6.58 -28.09 20.14
CA PRO A 15 -5.84 -28.93 21.08
C PRO A 15 -6.77 -29.76 21.99
N GLY A 16 -7.95 -29.24 22.33
CA GLY A 16 -8.97 -29.96 23.08
C GLY A 16 -9.50 -31.20 22.37
N ASN A 17 -9.63 -31.17 21.03
CA ASN A 17 -10.07 -32.34 20.26
C ASN A 17 -9.01 -33.44 20.30
N ILE A 18 -7.73 -33.07 20.13
CA ILE A 18 -6.60 -34.01 20.23
C ILE A 18 -6.52 -34.61 21.63
N LEU A 19 -6.69 -33.79 22.67
CA LEU A 19 -6.73 -34.28 24.05
C LEU A 19 -7.89 -35.25 24.27
N LYS A 20 -9.07 -34.96 23.72
CA LYS A 20 -10.22 -35.86 23.82
C LYS A 20 -9.94 -37.23 23.21
N GLU A 21 -9.38 -37.26 22.01
CA GLU A 21 -8.99 -38.50 21.33
C GLU A 21 -7.92 -39.26 22.12
N LYS A 22 -6.93 -38.54 22.67
CA LYS A 22 -5.86 -39.16 23.45
C LYS A 22 -6.35 -39.76 24.77
N LEU A 23 -7.27 -39.09 25.46
CA LEU A 23 -7.90 -39.63 26.68
C LEU A 23 -8.70 -40.90 26.40
N GLN A 24 -9.39 -40.97 25.25
CA GLN A 24 -10.10 -42.17 24.81
C GLN A 24 -9.14 -43.31 24.47
N GLU A 25 -8.01 -43.03 23.83
CA GLU A 25 -6.96 -44.02 23.53
C GLU A 25 -6.34 -44.59 24.81
N MET A 26 -6.14 -43.74 25.82
CA MET A 26 -5.55 -44.14 27.10
C MET A 26 -6.56 -44.80 28.06
N ASP A 27 -7.86 -44.79 27.73
CA ASP A 27 -8.97 -45.22 28.60
C ASP A 27 -8.94 -44.54 30.00
N VAL A 28 -8.67 -43.23 30.03
CA VAL A 28 -8.57 -42.45 31.27
C VAL A 28 -9.71 -41.43 31.36
N ASP A 29 -10.38 -41.39 32.52
CA ASP A 29 -11.38 -40.37 32.81
C ASP A 29 -10.76 -38.97 32.95
N ILE A 30 -11.48 -37.95 32.48
CA ILE A 30 -10.98 -36.57 32.49
C ILE A 30 -10.72 -36.05 33.91
N ASN A 31 -11.48 -36.50 34.91
CA ASN A 31 -11.28 -36.04 36.29
C ASN A 31 -9.97 -36.59 36.85
N ASP A 32 -9.71 -37.88 36.63
CA ASP A 32 -8.48 -38.54 37.05
C ASP A 32 -7.27 -37.97 36.31
N PHE A 33 -7.40 -37.75 35.00
CA PHE A 33 -6.35 -37.13 34.21
C PHE A 33 -6.03 -35.71 34.70
N ALA A 34 -7.05 -34.89 34.97
CA ALA A 34 -6.87 -33.54 35.48
C ALA A 34 -6.08 -33.54 36.79
N ALA A 35 -6.46 -34.40 37.74
CA ALA A 35 -5.76 -34.55 39.01
C ALA A 35 -4.29 -34.94 38.82
N ARG A 36 -3.98 -35.87 37.91
CA ARG A 36 -2.60 -36.32 37.62
C ARG A 36 -1.69 -35.22 37.10
N ILE A 37 -2.21 -34.32 36.28
CA ILE A 37 -1.40 -33.28 35.63
C ILE A 37 -1.45 -31.92 36.37
N GLY A 38 -2.10 -31.86 37.53
CA GLY A 38 -2.17 -30.67 38.37
C GLY A 38 -3.19 -29.61 37.93
N TYR A 39 -4.25 -30.01 37.23
CA TYR A 39 -5.32 -29.11 36.77
C TYR A 39 -6.69 -29.52 37.31
N THR A 40 -7.65 -28.59 37.25
CA THR A 40 -9.03 -28.91 37.62
C THR A 40 -9.76 -29.59 36.46
N PRO A 41 -10.72 -30.50 36.73
CA PRO A 41 -11.55 -31.08 35.67
C PRO A 41 -12.32 -30.01 34.89
N LYS A 42 -12.68 -28.89 35.53
CA LYS A 42 -13.30 -27.74 34.86
C LYS A 42 -12.39 -27.16 33.78
N THR A 43 -11.12 -26.91 34.09
CA THR A 43 -10.13 -26.37 33.15
C THR A 43 -9.96 -27.28 31.94
N LEU A 44 -9.82 -28.59 32.17
CA LEU A 44 -9.70 -29.54 31.05
C LEU A 44 -10.99 -29.62 30.23
N ASN A 45 -12.17 -29.59 30.86
CA ASN A 45 -13.43 -29.54 30.13
C ASN A 45 -13.58 -28.27 29.29
N GLU A 46 -13.06 -27.13 29.75
CA GLU A 46 -13.01 -25.89 28.97
C GLU A 46 -12.02 -25.99 27.82
N LEU A 47 -10.88 -26.67 28.00
CA LEU A 47 -9.93 -26.98 26.93
C LEU A 47 -10.56 -27.89 25.86
N LEU A 48 -11.24 -28.98 26.27
CA LEU A 48 -11.95 -29.88 25.34
C LEU A 48 -13.03 -29.15 24.51
N LYS A 49 -13.62 -28.09 25.08
CA LYS A 49 -14.63 -27.24 24.41
C LYS A 49 -14.01 -26.07 23.63
N ALA A 50 -12.68 -26.02 23.51
CA ALA A 50 -11.91 -24.93 22.89
C ALA A 50 -12.22 -23.53 23.48
N LYS A 51 -12.58 -23.48 24.77
CA LYS A 51 -12.83 -22.24 25.52
C LYS A 51 -11.61 -21.79 26.33
N CYS A 52 -10.66 -22.69 26.53
CA CYS A 52 -9.38 -22.42 27.20
C CYS A 52 -8.24 -22.59 26.19
N ARG A 53 -7.23 -21.73 26.28
CA ARG A 53 -6.02 -21.76 25.46
C ARG A 53 -4.96 -22.60 26.16
N VAL A 54 -4.20 -23.40 25.44
CA VAL A 54 -3.05 -24.11 26.00
C VAL A 54 -1.93 -23.11 26.28
N THR A 55 -1.56 -22.95 27.55
CA THR A 55 -0.37 -22.17 27.95
C THR A 55 0.89 -23.04 27.94
N THR A 56 2.05 -22.43 28.08
CA THR A 56 3.34 -23.14 28.16
C THR A 56 3.34 -24.17 29.30
N GLU A 57 2.85 -23.78 30.48
CA GLU A 57 2.75 -24.63 31.67
C GLU A 57 1.78 -25.78 31.43
N MET A 58 0.62 -25.49 30.84
CA MET A 58 -0.38 -26.51 30.52
C MET A 58 0.16 -27.51 29.50
N ALA A 59 0.87 -27.04 28.47
CA ALA A 59 1.49 -27.91 27.49
C ALA A 59 2.55 -28.85 28.11
N TYR A 60 3.32 -28.39 29.09
CA TYR A 60 4.27 -29.24 29.83
C TYR A 60 3.55 -30.30 30.68
N SER A 61 2.50 -29.90 31.40
CA SER A 61 1.66 -30.84 32.15
C SER A 61 0.95 -31.85 31.25
N LEU A 62 0.48 -31.43 30.09
CA LEU A 62 -0.10 -32.32 29.08
C LEU A 62 0.94 -33.29 28.51
N GLU A 63 2.19 -32.86 28.29
CA GLU A 63 3.28 -33.75 27.91
C GLU A 63 3.51 -34.83 28.98
N CYS A 64 3.62 -34.43 30.24
CA CYS A 64 3.79 -35.37 31.35
C CYS A 64 2.64 -36.39 31.42
N GLY A 65 1.40 -35.96 31.14
CA GLY A 65 0.23 -36.84 31.20
C GLY A 65 0.02 -37.70 29.95
N THR A 66 0.31 -37.19 28.75
CA THR A 66 -0.05 -37.84 27.47
C THR A 66 1.13 -38.43 26.71
N GLY A 67 2.37 -38.06 27.08
CA GLY A 67 3.59 -38.35 26.32
C GLY A 67 3.72 -37.56 25.01
N ILE A 68 2.76 -36.70 24.67
CA ILE A 68 2.83 -35.83 23.48
C ILE A 68 3.70 -34.62 23.84
N PRO A 69 4.81 -34.37 23.12
CA PRO A 69 5.73 -33.29 23.46
C PRO A 69 5.07 -31.92 23.59
N GLN A 70 5.54 -31.09 24.53
CA GLN A 70 5.03 -29.74 24.81
C GLN A 70 4.94 -28.86 23.55
N TYR A 71 5.96 -28.91 22.68
CA TYR A 71 5.99 -28.11 21.46
C TYR A 71 4.85 -28.49 20.48
N CYS A 72 4.40 -29.75 20.47
CA CYS A 72 3.28 -30.20 19.64
C CYS A 72 1.99 -29.49 20.08
N TRP A 73 1.71 -29.47 21.39
CA TRP A 73 0.54 -28.78 21.94
C TRP A 73 0.52 -27.28 21.64
N LEU A 74 1.67 -26.62 21.79
CA LEU A 74 1.81 -25.19 21.48
C LEU A 74 1.62 -24.91 19.99
N ASN A 75 2.15 -25.76 19.11
CA ASN A 75 1.96 -25.64 17.67
C ASN A 75 0.50 -25.86 17.25
N MET A 76 -0.18 -26.85 17.82
CA MET A 76 -1.62 -27.07 17.60
C MET A 76 -2.45 -25.86 18.04
N GLN A 77 -2.14 -25.29 19.21
CA GLN A 77 -2.81 -24.10 19.72
C GLN A 77 -2.62 -22.91 18.79
N LYS A 78 -1.37 -22.66 18.37
CA LYS A 78 -1.03 -21.60 17.41
C LYS A 78 -1.82 -21.74 16.10
N GLN A 79 -1.81 -22.93 15.50
CA GLN A 79 -2.54 -23.20 14.25
C GLN A 79 -4.04 -22.94 14.42
N TYR A 80 -4.63 -23.49 15.48
CA TYR A 80 -6.05 -23.31 15.78
C TYR A 80 -6.44 -21.83 15.94
N ASP A 81 -5.62 -21.05 16.62
CA ASP A 81 -5.82 -19.61 16.80
C ASP A 81 -5.74 -18.83 15.48
N GLU A 82 -4.75 -19.17 14.63
CA GLU A 82 -4.60 -18.57 13.30
C GLU A 82 -5.84 -18.85 12.43
N ASP A 83 -6.34 -20.10 12.44
CA ASP A 83 -7.51 -20.50 11.66
C ASP A 83 -8.80 -19.83 12.14
N LEU A 84 -9.00 -19.75 13.46
CA LEU A 84 -10.12 -19.00 14.04
C LEU A 84 -10.09 -17.53 13.63
N TRP A 85 -8.91 -16.90 13.66
CA TRP A 85 -8.76 -15.51 13.27
C TRP A 85 -9.04 -15.30 11.79
N ARG A 86 -8.46 -16.14 10.92
CA ARG A 86 -8.70 -16.11 9.46
C ARG A 86 -10.18 -16.22 9.13
N GLU A 87 -10.90 -17.13 9.79
CA GLU A 87 -12.34 -17.24 9.61
C GLU A 87 -13.12 -16.01 10.06
N LYS A 88 -12.78 -15.46 11.23
CA LYS A 88 -13.44 -14.27 11.76
C LYS A 88 -13.28 -13.09 10.78
N ILE A 89 -12.07 -12.89 10.27
CA ILE A 89 -11.78 -11.87 9.27
C ILE A 89 -12.53 -12.18 7.96
N LYS A 90 -12.48 -13.41 7.43
CA LYS A 90 -13.21 -13.80 6.21
C LYS A 90 -14.71 -13.52 6.33
N LYS A 91 -15.33 -13.83 7.48
CA LYS A 91 -16.74 -13.53 7.75
C LYS A 91 -17.01 -12.03 7.81
N SER A 92 -16.11 -11.24 8.42
CA SER A 92 -16.21 -9.78 8.48
C SER A 92 -16.08 -9.13 7.09
N LEU A 93 -15.10 -9.56 6.29
CA LEU A 93 -14.86 -9.05 4.95
C LEU A 93 -16.00 -9.39 3.99
N LYS A 94 -16.58 -10.60 4.07
CA LYS A 94 -17.77 -10.96 3.28
C LYS A 94 -18.93 -9.98 3.47
N LYS A 95 -19.13 -9.45 4.69
CA LYS A 95 -20.16 -8.44 4.98
C LYS A 95 -19.86 -7.07 4.37
N GLN A 96 -18.59 -6.80 4.04
CA GLN A 96 -18.10 -5.53 3.52
C GLN A 96 -17.81 -5.58 2.02
N ALA A 97 -18.31 -6.59 1.28
CA ALA A 97 -18.05 -6.78 -0.15
C ALA A 97 -18.38 -5.54 -1.02
N VAL A 98 -19.32 -4.71 -0.56
CA VAL A 98 -19.68 -3.43 -1.22
C VAL A 98 -18.51 -2.45 -1.24
N TRP A 99 -17.60 -2.50 -0.26
CA TRP A 99 -16.45 -1.60 -0.16
C TRP A 99 -15.55 -1.64 -1.40
N ARG A 100 -15.38 -2.83 -2.00
CA ARG A 100 -14.63 -3.00 -3.26
C ARG A 100 -15.19 -2.12 -4.39
N LYS A 101 -16.51 -1.90 -4.43
CA LYS A 101 -17.17 -1.20 -5.53
C LYS A 101 -16.85 0.30 -5.57
N PHE A 102 -16.33 0.88 -4.48
CA PHE A 102 -15.92 2.28 -4.47
C PHE A 102 -14.59 2.52 -5.19
N PHE A 103 -13.76 1.50 -5.37
CA PHE A 103 -12.51 1.63 -6.11
C PHE A 103 -12.75 1.62 -7.63
N PRO A 104 -11.85 2.24 -8.43
CA PRO A 104 -11.93 2.23 -9.89
C PRO A 104 -11.54 0.86 -10.49
N ILE A 105 -12.31 -0.19 -10.19
CA ILE A 105 -12.00 -1.59 -10.53
C ILE A 105 -11.74 -1.79 -12.04
N ASN A 106 -12.52 -1.14 -12.90
CA ASN A 106 -12.40 -1.25 -14.36
C ASN A 106 -11.08 -0.67 -14.89
N GLU A 107 -10.50 0.31 -14.18
CA GLU A 107 -9.19 0.87 -14.53
C GLU A 107 -8.04 0.13 -13.84
N LEU A 108 -8.29 -0.44 -12.65
CA LEU A 108 -7.30 -1.20 -11.88
C LEU A 108 -7.00 -2.57 -12.48
N ASN A 109 -8.03 -3.28 -12.96
CA ASN A 109 -7.83 -4.65 -13.44
C ASN A 109 -6.83 -4.73 -14.61
N PRO A 110 -6.94 -3.88 -15.66
CA PRO A 110 -5.97 -3.87 -16.75
C PRO A 110 -4.53 -3.53 -16.31
N ARG A 111 -4.37 -2.79 -15.20
CA ARG A 111 -3.07 -2.33 -14.71
C ARG A 111 -2.23 -3.40 -14.03
N LYS A 112 -2.87 -4.46 -13.54
CA LYS A 112 -2.22 -5.55 -12.78
C LYS A 112 -1.35 -5.06 -11.61
N TRP A 113 -1.67 -3.89 -11.04
CA TRP A 113 -0.98 -3.34 -9.86
C TRP A 113 -1.25 -4.13 -8.58
N ILE A 114 -2.36 -4.86 -8.53
CA ILE A 114 -2.78 -5.64 -7.38
C ILE A 114 -2.69 -7.11 -7.74
N ALA A 115 -1.85 -7.86 -7.03
CA ALA A 115 -1.75 -9.31 -7.17
C ALA A 115 -3.06 -9.99 -6.72
N ASP A 116 -3.46 -11.05 -7.42
CA ASP A 116 -4.67 -11.83 -7.14
C ASP A 116 -5.97 -11.02 -7.10
N PHE A 117 -6.05 -9.93 -7.88
CA PHE A 117 -7.20 -9.02 -7.85
C PHE A 117 -8.54 -9.69 -8.20
N ASP A 118 -8.52 -10.71 -9.05
CA ASP A 118 -9.69 -11.48 -9.47
C ASP A 118 -9.99 -12.69 -8.56
N ASN A 119 -9.41 -12.74 -7.36
CA ASN A 119 -9.67 -13.81 -6.39
C ASN A 119 -11.18 -13.88 -6.05
N LYS A 120 -11.82 -14.98 -6.46
CA LYS A 120 -13.27 -15.22 -6.27
C LYS A 120 -13.62 -15.56 -4.82
N GLU A 121 -12.67 -16.08 -4.05
CA GLU A 121 -12.90 -16.46 -2.64
C GLU A 121 -12.87 -15.26 -1.70
N ASP A 122 -12.04 -14.27 -2.01
CA ASP A 122 -11.92 -13.02 -1.27
C ASP A 122 -11.59 -11.86 -2.20
N VAL A 123 -12.62 -11.07 -2.50
CA VAL A 123 -12.52 -9.92 -3.38
C VAL A 123 -11.89 -8.69 -2.69
N ILE A 124 -11.81 -8.66 -1.35
CA ILE A 124 -11.35 -7.49 -0.60
C ILE A 124 -9.88 -7.62 -0.20
N LEU A 125 -9.47 -8.81 0.23
CA LEU A 125 -8.12 -9.06 0.75
C LEU A 125 -6.98 -8.62 -0.19
N PRO A 126 -7.05 -8.82 -1.52
CA PRO A 126 -6.05 -8.29 -2.44
C PRO A 126 -5.86 -6.76 -2.33
N ILE A 127 -6.96 -6.01 -2.21
CA ILE A 127 -6.94 -4.55 -2.07
C ILE A 127 -6.33 -4.16 -0.72
N LEU A 128 -6.72 -4.83 0.36
CA LEU A 128 -6.16 -4.60 1.69
C LEU A 128 -4.65 -4.86 1.74
N LYS A 129 -4.18 -5.95 1.12
CA LYS A 129 -2.75 -6.26 0.97
C LYS A 129 -2.02 -5.19 0.16
N PHE A 130 -2.60 -4.72 -0.94
CA PHE A 130 -2.03 -3.63 -1.74
C PHE A 130 -1.80 -2.38 -0.90
N PHE A 131 -2.77 -2.00 -0.06
CA PHE A 131 -2.65 -0.87 0.87
C PHE A 131 -1.81 -1.14 2.12
N GLY A 132 -1.50 -2.41 2.43
CA GLY A 132 -0.79 -2.79 3.65
C GLY A 132 -1.60 -2.58 4.93
N VAL A 133 -2.93 -2.69 4.86
CA VAL A 133 -3.85 -2.49 5.99
C VAL A 133 -4.71 -3.73 6.26
N PRO A 134 -5.14 -3.99 7.51
CA PRO A 134 -5.84 -5.22 7.86
C PRO A 134 -7.36 -5.19 7.55
N THR A 135 -8.02 -4.03 7.57
CA THR A 135 -9.46 -3.92 7.25
C THR A 135 -9.81 -2.60 6.55
N PRO A 136 -11.01 -2.49 5.94
CA PRO A 136 -11.51 -1.25 5.35
C PRO A 136 -11.56 -0.07 6.32
N LYS A 137 -11.74 -0.33 7.62
CA LYS A 137 -11.75 0.72 8.66
C LYS A 137 -10.37 1.34 8.82
N GLU A 138 -9.30 0.54 8.85
CA GLU A 138 -7.94 1.09 8.93
C GLU A 138 -7.57 1.84 7.66
N TRP A 139 -8.06 1.42 6.48
CA TRP A 139 -7.94 2.23 5.27
C TRP A 139 -8.62 3.58 5.43
N GLU A 140 -9.85 3.61 5.94
CA GLU A 140 -10.62 4.85 6.13
C GLU A 140 -9.93 5.78 7.15
N ASP A 141 -9.46 5.25 8.27
CA ASP A 141 -8.77 6.04 9.30
C ASP A 141 -7.43 6.60 8.81
N TYR A 142 -6.71 5.85 7.95
CA TYR A 142 -5.42 6.24 7.40
C TYR A 142 -5.54 7.23 6.23
N TYR A 143 -6.23 6.83 5.15
CA TYR A 143 -6.29 7.58 3.90
C TYR A 143 -7.43 8.60 3.88
N TYR A 144 -8.62 8.21 4.35
CA TYR A 144 -9.81 9.06 4.21
C TYR A 144 -9.88 10.14 5.28
N LYS A 145 -9.72 9.77 6.57
CA LYS A 145 -9.82 10.68 7.72
C LYS A 145 -8.49 11.32 8.11
N ASN A 146 -7.38 10.77 7.63
CA ASN A 146 -6.02 11.21 7.95
C ASN A 146 -5.75 11.41 9.46
N ARG A 147 -6.11 10.41 10.29
CA ARG A 147 -5.90 10.50 11.76
C ARG A 147 -4.44 10.34 12.18
N LEU A 148 -3.57 9.86 11.29
CA LEU A 148 -2.15 9.62 11.56
C LEU A 148 -1.30 10.82 11.12
N LYS A 149 -1.22 11.82 12.01
CA LYS A 149 -0.53 13.13 11.86
C LYS A 149 0.95 13.10 11.40
N VAL A 150 1.58 11.93 11.29
CA VAL A 150 3.05 11.79 11.29
C VAL A 150 3.62 11.55 9.90
N ALA A 151 2.90 10.90 8.99
CA ALA A 151 3.37 10.64 7.63
C ALA A 151 2.56 11.35 6.55
N PHE A 152 1.28 11.64 6.81
CA PHE A 152 0.36 12.26 5.85
C PHE A 152 -0.36 13.44 6.52
N ARG A 153 -0.33 14.61 5.89
CA ARG A 153 -1.10 15.79 6.33
C ARG A 153 -2.30 16.10 5.43
N ILE A 154 -2.62 15.15 4.56
CA ILE A 154 -3.62 15.27 3.51
C ILE A 154 -4.76 14.32 3.82
N SER A 155 -5.93 14.88 4.12
CA SER A 155 -7.19 14.16 4.10
C SER A 155 -7.65 14.01 2.65
N LEU A 156 -8.06 12.81 2.25
CA LEU A 156 -8.69 12.61 0.94
C LEU A 156 -10.19 12.93 0.94
N ALA A 157 -10.78 13.26 2.09
CA ALA A 157 -12.21 13.54 2.19
C ALA A 157 -12.70 14.66 1.27
N GLU A 158 -11.80 15.55 0.84
CA GLU A 158 -12.10 16.70 -0.03
C GLU A 158 -11.75 16.44 -1.51
N THR A 159 -11.23 15.26 -1.83
CA THR A 159 -11.00 14.82 -3.22
C THR A 159 -12.31 14.42 -3.90
N GLU A 160 -12.39 14.59 -5.22
CA GLU A 160 -13.54 14.11 -6.00
C GLU A 160 -13.73 12.59 -5.90
N ASP A 161 -12.62 11.83 -5.97
CA ASP A 161 -12.61 10.39 -5.77
C ASP A 161 -11.46 9.97 -4.83
N PRO A 162 -11.74 9.80 -3.53
CA PRO A 162 -10.73 9.43 -2.53
C PRO A 162 -10.21 8.01 -2.72
N TYR A 163 -11.00 7.11 -3.29
CA TYR A 163 -10.61 5.73 -3.49
C TYR A 163 -9.58 5.65 -4.62
N ALA A 164 -9.86 6.26 -5.77
CA ALA A 164 -8.91 6.34 -6.87
C ALA A 164 -7.63 7.11 -6.49
N ALA A 165 -7.76 8.25 -5.80
CA ALA A 165 -6.63 9.02 -5.32
C ALA A 165 -5.73 8.20 -4.37
N SER A 166 -6.32 7.47 -3.41
CA SER A 166 -5.56 6.62 -2.49
C SER A 166 -4.78 5.53 -3.21
N VAL A 167 -5.35 4.91 -4.25
CA VAL A 167 -4.65 3.88 -5.03
C VAL A 167 -3.46 4.47 -5.77
N TRP A 168 -3.64 5.64 -6.40
CA TRP A 168 -2.55 6.30 -7.11
C TRP A 168 -1.40 6.68 -6.16
N MET A 169 -1.73 7.19 -4.96
CA MET A 169 -0.73 7.49 -3.93
C MET A 169 0.03 6.24 -3.48
N ARG A 170 -0.71 5.17 -3.15
CA ARG A 170 -0.13 3.91 -2.69
C ARG A 170 0.77 3.28 -3.76
N ARG A 171 0.38 3.37 -5.04
CA ARG A 171 1.22 2.92 -6.16
C ARG A 171 2.58 3.63 -6.14
N GLY A 172 2.59 4.94 -5.90
CA GLY A 172 3.84 5.69 -5.79
C GLY A 172 4.68 5.32 -4.58
N GLU A 173 4.08 4.93 -3.45
CA GLU A 173 4.85 4.43 -2.30
C GLU A 173 5.53 3.10 -2.61
N ILE A 174 4.81 2.18 -3.26
CA ILE A 174 5.36 0.89 -3.69
C ILE A 174 6.52 1.10 -4.66
N LEU A 175 6.33 1.96 -5.67
CA LEU A 175 7.39 2.31 -6.62
C LEU A 175 8.58 3.03 -5.94
N ALA A 176 8.32 3.87 -4.94
CA ALA A 176 9.37 4.51 -4.17
C ALA A 176 10.20 3.48 -3.39
N ASP A 177 9.56 2.45 -2.82
CA ASP A 177 10.23 1.40 -2.05
C ASP A 177 11.08 0.47 -2.93
N GLU A 178 10.74 0.30 -4.20
CA GLU A 178 11.54 -0.45 -5.18
C GLU A 178 12.88 0.25 -5.50
N ILE A 179 12.93 1.58 -5.43
CA ILE A 179 14.16 2.36 -5.70
C ILE A 179 15.00 2.48 -4.43
N GLN A 180 16.16 1.81 -4.41
CA GLN A 180 17.15 1.96 -3.33
C GLN A 180 17.84 3.31 -3.43
N MET A 181 17.79 4.10 -2.35
CA MET A 181 18.38 5.44 -2.28
C MET A 181 18.65 5.80 -0.82
N GLU A 182 19.81 6.39 -0.56
CA GLU A 182 20.20 6.83 0.78
C GLU A 182 19.61 8.21 1.12
N LYS A 183 19.37 8.43 2.42
CA LYS A 183 18.89 9.72 2.92
C LYS A 183 19.99 10.77 2.79
N GLN A 184 19.64 11.95 2.28
CA GLN A 184 20.56 13.07 2.16
C GLN A 184 20.17 14.22 3.09
N ASP A 185 21.16 15.07 3.42
CA ASP A 185 20.90 16.33 4.11
C ASP A 185 20.06 17.26 3.23
N ASP A 186 18.99 17.82 3.80
CA ASP A 186 17.99 18.61 3.07
C ASP A 186 18.60 19.87 2.43
N LYS A 187 19.46 20.57 3.18
CA LYS A 187 20.08 21.82 2.71
C LYS A 187 21.06 21.52 1.57
N LYS A 188 21.87 20.47 1.71
CA LYS A 188 22.80 20.02 0.65
C LYS A 188 22.05 19.57 -0.59
N LEU A 189 20.99 18.78 -0.43
CA LEU A 189 20.16 18.30 -1.53
C LEU A 189 19.53 19.47 -2.30
N ARG A 190 18.87 20.42 -1.62
CA ARG A 190 18.30 21.61 -2.27
C ARG A 190 19.34 22.46 -2.97
N SER A 191 20.53 22.59 -2.38
CA SER A 191 21.65 23.30 -3.01
C SER A 191 22.12 22.59 -4.28
N ALA A 192 22.24 21.26 -4.25
CA ALA A 192 22.60 20.44 -5.40
C ALA A 192 21.57 20.55 -6.53
N ILE A 193 20.26 20.51 -6.21
CA ILE A 193 19.18 20.72 -7.19
C ILE A 193 19.27 22.10 -7.83
N LYS A 194 19.45 23.17 -7.04
CA LYS A 194 19.60 24.53 -7.57
C LYS A 194 20.80 24.63 -8.51
N LYS A 195 21.93 24.00 -8.19
CA LYS A 195 23.12 23.94 -9.06
C LYS A 195 22.91 23.12 -10.33
N ALA A 196 22.13 22.05 -10.24
CA ALA A 196 21.80 21.17 -11.37
C ALA A 196 20.64 21.69 -12.24
N MET A 197 20.02 22.81 -11.88
CA MET A 197 18.87 23.37 -12.60
C MET A 197 19.10 23.58 -14.10
N PRO A 198 20.27 24.07 -14.56
CA PRO A 198 20.54 24.16 -15.99
C PRO A 198 20.44 22.81 -16.72
N LYS A 199 20.79 21.69 -16.05
CA LYS A 199 20.67 20.35 -16.64
C LYS A 199 19.21 19.94 -16.83
N PHE A 200 18.33 20.29 -15.90
CA PHE A 200 16.88 20.04 -16.05
C PHE A 200 16.29 20.89 -17.17
N VAL A 201 16.70 22.15 -17.30
CA VAL A 201 16.27 23.05 -18.38
C VAL A 201 16.72 22.51 -19.75
N GLU A 202 17.98 22.09 -19.88
CA GLU A 202 18.51 21.48 -21.10
C GLU A 202 17.76 20.18 -21.46
N LEU A 203 17.50 19.33 -20.47
CA LEU A 203 16.76 18.09 -20.66
C LEU A 203 15.31 18.37 -21.11
N ALA A 204 14.64 19.35 -20.51
CA ALA A 204 13.28 19.74 -20.90
C ALA A 204 13.21 20.21 -22.36
N LYS A 205 14.13 21.09 -22.74
CA LYS A 205 14.23 21.61 -24.10
C LYS A 205 14.44 20.49 -25.13
N THR A 206 15.39 19.59 -24.86
CA THR A 206 15.74 18.50 -25.78
C THR A 206 14.64 17.44 -25.86
N ASP A 207 14.00 17.09 -24.74
CA ASP A 207 12.88 16.14 -24.72
C ASP A 207 11.64 16.68 -25.46
N VAL A 208 11.25 17.94 -25.25
CA VAL A 208 10.11 18.53 -25.97
C VAL A 208 10.37 18.57 -27.47
N ALA A 209 11.58 18.95 -27.90
CA ALA A 209 11.95 18.96 -29.31
C ALA A 209 11.86 17.54 -29.94
N ALA A 210 12.37 16.53 -29.25
CA ALA A 210 12.28 15.14 -29.69
C ALA A 210 10.83 14.64 -29.74
N TRP A 211 9.99 15.01 -28.76
CA TRP A 211 8.58 14.65 -28.71
C TRP A 211 7.79 15.27 -29.86
N GLU A 212 8.03 16.54 -30.17
CA GLU A 212 7.40 17.23 -31.31
C GLU A 212 7.83 16.64 -32.66
N GLU A 213 9.07 16.17 -32.78
CA GLU A 213 9.52 15.44 -33.97
C GLU A 213 8.73 14.12 -34.15
N LEU A 214 8.57 13.34 -33.08
CA LEU A 214 7.74 12.12 -33.09
C LEU A 214 6.29 12.42 -33.43
N ARG A 215 5.74 13.52 -32.90
CA ARG A 215 4.39 13.99 -33.20
C ARG A 215 4.20 14.32 -34.68
N ARG A 216 5.14 15.06 -35.28
CA ARG A 216 5.14 15.38 -36.72
C ARG A 216 5.20 14.13 -37.59
N LYS A 217 6.01 13.15 -37.18
CA LYS A 217 6.14 11.84 -37.84
C LYS A 217 4.97 10.88 -37.57
N LYS A 218 3.98 11.28 -36.77
CA LYS A 218 2.87 10.41 -36.29
C LYS A 218 3.37 9.12 -35.61
N ALA A 219 4.54 9.19 -34.99
CA ALA A 219 5.25 8.08 -34.36
C ALA A 219 5.20 8.15 -32.83
N LEU A 220 4.29 8.93 -32.25
CA LEU A 220 4.12 9.01 -30.80
C LEU A 220 3.76 7.64 -30.21
N PRO A 221 4.34 7.28 -29.05
CA PRO A 221 4.00 6.04 -28.38
C PRO A 221 2.52 6.03 -28.01
N LYS A 222 1.88 4.86 -28.19
CA LYS A 222 0.51 4.60 -27.79
C LYS A 222 0.53 3.54 -26.69
N PRO A 223 0.82 3.94 -25.43
CA PRO A 223 0.89 2.97 -24.35
C PRO A 223 -0.44 2.23 -24.22
N LYS A 224 -0.37 0.92 -23.96
CA LYS A 224 -1.56 0.12 -23.75
C LYS A 224 -2.24 0.56 -22.45
N VAL A 225 -3.56 0.43 -22.43
CA VAL A 225 -4.35 0.69 -21.23
C VAL A 225 -3.85 -0.23 -20.11
N GLY A 226 -3.38 0.37 -19.03
CA GLY A 226 -2.90 -0.35 -17.85
C GLY A 226 -1.39 -0.54 -17.75
N GLU A 227 -0.60 -0.26 -18.79
CA GLU A 227 0.86 -0.40 -18.71
C GLU A 227 1.53 0.92 -18.34
N ASP A 228 2.22 0.98 -17.20
CA ASP A 228 3.09 2.12 -16.90
C ASP A 228 4.14 2.23 -18.02
N PHE A 229 4.19 3.38 -18.69
CA PHE A 229 5.05 3.62 -19.84
C PHE A 229 6.06 4.71 -19.51
N ILE A 230 7.33 4.40 -19.76
CA ILE A 230 8.46 5.28 -19.52
C ILE A 230 9.23 5.41 -20.84
N ASP A 231 9.17 6.59 -21.44
CA ASP A 231 9.97 6.93 -22.62
C ASP A 231 11.40 7.37 -22.25
N ASP A 232 12.19 7.73 -23.26
CA ASP A 232 13.58 8.12 -23.09
C ASP A 232 13.77 9.40 -22.26
N GLY A 233 12.93 10.42 -22.47
CA GLY A 233 12.99 11.66 -21.70
C GLY A 233 12.63 11.45 -20.24
N MET A 234 11.60 10.64 -19.99
CA MET A 234 11.22 10.21 -18.65
C MET A 234 12.34 9.44 -17.94
N ARG A 235 13.01 8.53 -18.64
CA ARG A 235 14.14 7.77 -18.09
C ARG A 235 15.32 8.68 -17.74
N LYS A 236 15.71 9.57 -18.65
CA LYS A 236 16.77 10.56 -18.41
C LYS A 236 16.44 11.47 -17.23
N LEU A 237 15.17 11.83 -17.07
CA LEU A 237 14.71 12.61 -15.94
C LEU A 237 14.85 11.82 -14.63
N GLN A 238 14.46 10.55 -14.60
CA GLN A 238 14.68 9.67 -13.44
C GLN A 238 16.15 9.53 -13.07
N GLU A 239 17.02 9.30 -14.05
CA GLU A 239 18.46 9.19 -13.86
C GLU A 239 19.03 10.49 -13.26
N LEU A 240 18.69 11.64 -13.83
CA LEU A 240 19.10 12.94 -13.30
C LEU A 240 18.60 13.17 -11.87
N GLY A 241 17.32 12.85 -11.60
CA GLY A 241 16.74 12.91 -10.27
C GLY A 241 17.50 12.02 -9.28
N ALA A 242 17.81 10.78 -9.66
CA ALA A 242 18.51 9.82 -8.84
C ALA A 242 19.92 10.32 -8.43
N THR A 243 20.66 10.94 -9.36
CA THR A 243 21.99 11.54 -9.05
C THR A 243 21.91 12.66 -8.01
N LEU A 244 20.74 13.27 -7.82
CA LEU A 244 20.50 14.37 -6.88
C LEU A 244 19.77 13.92 -5.61
N GLY A 245 19.50 12.62 -5.46
CA GLY A 245 18.76 12.09 -4.31
C GLY A 245 17.25 12.32 -4.37
N ILE A 246 16.67 12.43 -5.58
CA ILE A 246 15.22 12.55 -5.79
C ILE A 246 14.70 11.31 -6.50
N LYS A 247 13.62 10.71 -5.97
CA LYS A 247 12.89 9.65 -6.67
C LYS A 247 11.85 10.28 -7.58
N ILE A 248 11.99 10.11 -8.89
CA ILE A 248 10.98 10.53 -9.87
C ILE A 248 10.23 9.28 -10.32
N LEU A 249 8.92 9.29 -10.16
CA LEU A 249 8.05 8.13 -10.38
C LEU A 249 6.99 8.46 -11.41
N TYR A 250 6.65 7.48 -12.24
CA TYR A 250 5.56 7.60 -13.20
C TYR A 250 4.48 6.58 -12.85
N ALA A 251 3.25 7.05 -12.74
CA ALA A 251 2.10 6.18 -12.56
C ALA A 251 0.94 6.73 -13.38
N GLN A 252 0.36 5.89 -14.24
CA GLN A 252 -0.87 6.25 -14.93
C GLN A 252 -1.92 6.71 -13.91
N ASN A 253 -2.73 7.70 -14.22
CA ASN A 253 -3.75 8.17 -13.29
C ASN A 253 -5.16 7.67 -13.64
N PHE A 254 -6.10 7.78 -12.72
CA PHE A 254 -7.50 7.37 -12.88
C PHE A 254 -8.33 8.50 -13.47
N LYS A 255 -9.33 8.15 -14.30
CA LYS A 255 -10.23 9.14 -14.90
C LYS A 255 -11.03 9.89 -13.84
N SER A 256 -11.40 9.22 -12.75
CA SER A 256 -12.17 9.78 -11.64
C SER A 256 -11.36 10.62 -10.66
N ALA A 257 -10.02 10.60 -10.74
CA ALA A 257 -9.16 11.38 -9.86
C ALA A 257 -7.97 11.99 -10.64
N PRO A 258 -8.16 13.05 -11.45
CA PRO A 258 -7.17 13.59 -12.38
C PRO A 258 -6.01 14.39 -11.72
N ILE A 259 -5.29 13.78 -10.77
CA ILE A 259 -3.97 14.17 -10.26
C ILE A 259 -2.89 14.16 -11.37
N HIS A 260 -2.21 15.29 -11.59
CA HIS A 260 -1.12 15.40 -12.57
C HIS A 260 0.27 15.19 -11.96
N GLY A 261 0.44 15.61 -10.71
CA GLY A 261 1.71 15.57 -10.01
C GLY A 261 1.51 15.54 -8.50
N MET A 262 2.50 14.98 -7.80
CA MET A 262 2.60 15.02 -6.36
C MET A 262 4.06 15.05 -5.92
N ALA A 263 4.44 16.08 -5.18
CA ALA A 263 5.70 16.19 -4.47
C ALA A 263 5.53 15.85 -2.98
N ARG A 264 6.33 14.91 -2.47
CA ARG A 264 6.29 14.52 -1.06
C ARG A 264 7.63 14.06 -0.54
N TRP A 265 7.83 14.16 0.76
CA TRP A 265 8.93 13.47 1.45
C TRP A 265 8.42 12.12 1.94
N TYR A 266 9.03 11.04 1.46
CA TYR A 266 8.69 9.68 1.83
C TYR A 266 9.94 8.99 2.39
N LYS A 267 9.87 8.55 3.66
CA LYS A 267 11.03 8.01 4.41
C LYS A 267 12.26 8.94 4.35
N ASP A 268 12.04 10.25 4.49
CA ASP A 268 13.06 11.32 4.42
C ASP A 268 13.74 11.50 3.05
N ILE A 269 13.17 10.96 1.98
CA ILE A 269 13.65 11.11 0.60
C ILE A 269 12.59 11.88 -0.21
N PRO A 270 12.96 12.89 -0.99
CA PRO A 270 12.01 13.59 -1.84
C PRO A 270 11.56 12.69 -2.99
N VAL A 271 10.25 12.59 -3.16
CA VAL A 271 9.57 11.82 -4.20
C VAL A 271 8.70 12.77 -5.00
N ILE A 272 8.90 12.77 -6.32
CA ILE A 272 8.03 13.43 -7.29
C ILE A 272 7.34 12.34 -8.08
N GLN A 273 6.03 12.22 -7.93
CA GLN A 273 5.21 11.29 -8.66
C GLN A 273 4.43 12.05 -9.73
N LEU A 274 4.61 11.65 -10.99
CA LEU A 274 4.04 12.30 -12.15
C LEU A 274 3.09 11.37 -12.87
N HIS A 275 2.12 11.99 -13.51
CA HIS A 275 1.28 11.37 -14.52
C HIS A 275 1.39 12.16 -15.81
N ASP A 276 1.70 11.49 -16.90
CA ASP A 276 1.60 12.04 -18.24
C ASP A 276 0.39 11.42 -18.95
N ARG A 277 -0.50 12.25 -19.51
CA ARG A 277 -1.57 11.79 -20.42
C ARG A 277 -1.04 11.51 -21.83
N PHE A 278 0.26 11.70 -22.07
CA PHE A 278 1.00 11.53 -23.31
C PHE A 278 0.44 12.39 -24.46
N LYS A 279 -0.11 13.56 -24.12
CA LYS A 279 -0.74 14.47 -25.09
C LYS A 279 0.00 15.79 -25.24
N ASP A 280 0.59 16.28 -24.16
CA ASP A 280 1.20 17.60 -24.11
C ASP A 280 2.47 17.53 -23.27
N ARG A 281 3.61 17.68 -23.94
CA ARG A 281 4.92 17.59 -23.33
C ARG A 281 5.31 18.85 -22.55
N ASN A 282 4.77 20.00 -22.95
CA ASN A 282 4.95 21.24 -22.20
C ASN A 282 4.22 21.14 -20.85
N ALA A 283 2.97 20.62 -20.86
CA ALA A 283 2.21 20.40 -19.62
C ALA A 283 2.89 19.39 -18.66
N PHE A 284 3.55 18.36 -19.21
CA PHE A 284 4.37 17.43 -18.44
C PHE A 284 5.52 18.15 -17.73
N TRP A 285 6.34 18.92 -18.47
CA TRP A 285 7.48 19.64 -17.91
C TRP A 285 7.07 20.75 -16.95
N PHE A 286 5.98 21.47 -17.24
CA PHE A 286 5.40 22.43 -16.31
C PHE A 286 5.04 21.77 -14.98
N THR A 287 4.37 20.61 -15.04
CA THR A 287 4.00 19.86 -13.83
C THR A 287 5.24 19.38 -13.09
N PHE A 288 6.25 18.84 -13.78
CA PHE A 288 7.51 18.47 -13.14
C PHE A 288 8.18 19.65 -12.43
N PHE A 289 8.34 20.81 -13.08
CA PHE A 289 8.98 21.96 -12.45
C PHE A 289 8.16 22.52 -11.29
N HIS A 290 6.82 22.45 -11.36
CA HIS A 290 5.94 22.81 -10.25
C HIS A 290 6.20 21.90 -9.03
N GLU A 291 6.20 20.58 -9.22
CA GLU A 291 6.50 19.62 -8.14
C GLU A 291 7.93 19.78 -7.60
N LEU A 292 8.90 20.04 -8.49
CA LEU A 292 10.28 20.32 -8.08
C LEU A 292 10.37 21.63 -7.29
N GLY A 293 9.57 22.63 -7.67
CA GLY A 293 9.42 23.89 -6.95
C GLY A 293 9.03 23.66 -5.50
N HIS A 294 8.07 22.78 -5.23
CA HIS A 294 7.70 22.38 -3.88
C HIS A 294 8.87 21.79 -3.09
N ILE A 295 9.65 20.89 -3.69
CA ILE A 295 10.84 20.29 -3.02
C ILE A 295 11.91 21.35 -2.72
N VAL A 296 12.15 22.29 -3.65
CA VAL A 296 13.21 23.29 -3.54
C VAL A 296 12.83 24.42 -2.58
N LEU A 297 11.62 24.96 -2.71
CA LEU A 297 11.15 26.17 -2.02
C LEU A 297 10.52 25.86 -0.66
N HIS A 298 9.87 24.71 -0.49
CA HIS A 298 9.07 24.42 0.70
C HIS A 298 9.69 23.30 1.56
N GLY A 299 9.58 23.41 2.88
CA GLY A 299 10.25 22.51 3.85
C GLY A 299 9.74 21.07 3.85
N LYS A 300 10.48 20.15 4.51
CA LYS A 300 10.16 18.72 4.66
C LYS A 300 8.79 18.35 5.24
N LYS A 301 8.09 19.31 5.86
CA LYS A 301 6.90 19.03 6.67
C LYS A 301 5.59 19.02 5.87
N ASP A 302 5.66 19.25 4.56
CA ASP A 302 4.50 19.42 3.72
C ASP A 302 4.51 18.39 2.56
N ILE A 303 3.34 17.84 2.27
CA ILE A 303 3.05 17.03 1.07
C ILE A 303 2.23 17.92 0.15
N PHE A 304 2.52 17.92 -1.14
CA PHE A 304 1.84 18.72 -2.15
C PHE A 304 1.31 17.79 -3.25
N ILE A 305 0.03 17.92 -3.60
CA ILE A 305 -0.61 17.13 -4.67
C ILE A 305 -1.39 18.10 -5.54
N LYS A 306 -1.12 18.09 -6.84
CA LYS A 306 -1.81 18.94 -7.81
C LYS A 306 -3.18 18.36 -8.15
N ASN A 307 -4.20 19.22 -8.27
CA ASN A 307 -5.61 18.88 -8.58
C ASN A 307 -6.38 18.09 -7.50
N VAL A 308 -6.02 18.24 -6.23
CA VAL A 308 -6.89 17.86 -5.10
C VAL A 308 -7.24 19.13 -4.33
N TYR A 309 -8.53 19.39 -4.12
CA TYR A 309 -8.96 20.48 -3.24
C TYR A 309 -8.50 20.15 -1.81
N TYR A 310 -7.68 21.03 -1.25
CA TYR A 310 -7.26 21.00 0.14
C TYR A 310 -7.96 22.14 0.88
N GLY A 311 -8.67 21.84 1.96
CA GLY A 311 -9.15 22.82 2.93
C GLY A 311 -8.01 23.56 3.64
N ASN A 312 -6.77 23.10 3.46
CA ASN A 312 -5.53 23.73 3.93
C ASN A 312 -4.58 24.11 2.77
N LYS A 313 -5.11 24.43 1.58
CA LYS A 313 -4.28 24.89 0.47
C LYS A 313 -3.61 26.21 0.86
N ASN A 314 -2.30 26.17 1.15
CA ASN A 314 -1.53 27.39 1.30
C ASN A 314 -1.33 27.98 -0.11
N GLN A 315 -2.27 28.82 -0.53
CA GLN A 315 -2.31 29.40 -1.87
C GLN A 315 -0.98 30.06 -2.24
N GLN A 316 -0.31 30.71 -1.29
CA GLN A 316 1.01 31.31 -1.50
C GLN A 316 2.05 30.29 -1.98
N LYS A 317 2.09 29.08 -1.37
CA LYS A 317 3.04 28.04 -1.78
C LYS A 317 2.73 27.50 -3.17
N ASP A 318 1.45 27.35 -3.51
CA ASP A 318 1.00 26.94 -4.84
C ASP A 318 1.42 27.97 -5.90
N ASP A 319 1.22 29.26 -5.61
CA ASP A 319 1.61 30.37 -6.48
C ASP A 319 3.14 30.43 -6.67
N GLU A 320 3.92 30.27 -5.59
CA GLU A 320 5.38 30.20 -5.65
C GLU A 320 5.88 29.05 -6.54
N ALA A 321 5.26 27.87 -6.44
CA ALA A 321 5.58 26.71 -7.27
C ALA A 321 5.20 26.93 -8.74
N ASN A 322 4.08 27.60 -9.01
CA ASN A 322 3.69 28.01 -10.36
C ASN A 322 4.69 29.00 -10.96
N CYS A 323 5.08 30.05 -10.23
CA CYS A 323 6.10 31.00 -10.68
C CYS A 323 7.45 30.32 -10.93
N PHE A 324 7.83 29.37 -10.08
CA PHE A 324 9.02 28.56 -10.26
C PHE A 324 8.96 27.75 -11.57
N ALA A 325 7.83 27.09 -11.84
CA ALA A 325 7.62 26.34 -13.08
C ALA A 325 7.71 27.23 -14.32
N GLN A 326 6.97 28.34 -14.33
CA GLN A 326 6.97 29.31 -15.42
C GLN A 326 8.38 29.82 -15.73
N LYS A 327 9.16 30.17 -14.70
CA LYS A 327 10.54 30.63 -14.86
C LYS A 327 11.40 29.63 -15.64
N TYR A 328 11.36 28.34 -15.28
CA TYR A 328 12.22 27.34 -15.94
C TYR A 328 11.68 26.86 -17.28
N MET A 329 10.36 26.88 -17.48
CA MET A 329 9.75 26.70 -18.80
C MET A 329 10.25 27.78 -19.77
N LEU A 330 10.24 29.06 -19.37
CA LEU A 330 10.74 30.17 -20.19
C LEU A 330 12.25 30.05 -20.47
N GLN A 331 13.05 29.63 -19.49
CA GLN A 331 14.49 29.39 -19.70
C GLN A 331 14.77 28.26 -20.68
N ALA A 332 13.89 27.26 -20.74
CA ALA A 332 13.97 26.17 -21.72
C ALA A 332 13.48 26.59 -23.12
N GLY A 333 12.87 27.78 -23.26
CA GLY A 333 12.23 28.25 -24.49
C GLY A 333 10.93 27.52 -24.80
N LEU A 334 10.21 27.07 -23.76
CA LEU A 334 8.98 26.30 -23.86
C LEU A 334 7.75 27.17 -23.60
N GLU A 335 6.63 26.79 -24.21
CA GLU A 335 5.32 27.41 -23.97
C GLU A 335 4.79 27.03 -22.57
N ILE A 336 4.10 27.97 -21.92
CA ILE A 336 3.51 27.80 -20.58
C ILE A 336 2.05 27.36 -20.69
#